data_AF-A0A3M1KF86-F1
#
_entry.id   AF-A0A3M1KF86-F1
#
_cell.length_a   1.000
_cell.length_b   1.000
_cell.length_c   1.000
_cell.angle_alpha   90.00
_cell.angle_beta   90.00
_cell.angle_gamma   90.00
#
_symmetry.space_group_name_H-M   'P 1'
#
loop_
_entity.id
_entity.type
_entity.pdbx_description
1 polymer ?
#
loop_
_entity_poly.entity_id
_entity_poly.type
_entity_poly.pdbx_seq_one_letter_code
_entity_poly.pdbx_strand_id
1 'polypeptide(L)' 'MTRWTLVRRNLTRRKLRTVLTIFAVMTAFLLFGLLKSLERTLDAGSDLAAADRLVVINKINFTQPLPISY' A
#
# COMPACT_ATOMS: atom_id res chain seq x y z
N MET A 1 40.27 -14.10 13.44
CA MET A 1 39.35 -14.31 12.29
C MET A 1 37.93 -13.92 12.70
N THR A 2 37.33 -12.93 12.05
CA THR A 2 36.00 -12.40 12.39
C THR A 2 34.89 -13.35 11.93
N ARG A 3 33.99 -13.75 12.82
CA ARG A 3 32.89 -14.73 12.58
C ARG A 3 32.08 -14.49 11.30
N TRP A 4 31.93 -13.23 10.91
CA TRP A 4 31.28 -12.79 9.66
C TRP A 4 31.86 -13.40 8.38
N THR A 5 33.17 -13.68 8.33
CA THR A 5 33.82 -14.24 7.13
C THR A 5 33.49 -15.72 6.95
N LEU A 6 33.28 -16.46 8.05
CA LEU A 6 32.86 -17.87 8.01
C LEU A 6 31.44 -18.00 7.47
N VAL A 7 30.51 -17.14 7.88
CA VAL A 7 29.12 -17.15 7.42
C VAL A 7 29.06 -16.87 5.91
N ARG A 8 29.75 -15.81 5.44
CA ARG A 8 29.76 -15.41 4.02
C ARG A 8 30.41 -16.48 3.12
N ARG A 9 31.42 -17.19 3.62
CA ARG A 9 32.08 -18.29 2.90
C ARG A 9 31.26 -19.59 2.88
N ASN A 10 30.41 -19.82 3.88
CA ASN A 10 29.50 -20.96 3.90
C ASN A 10 28.25 -20.74 3.02
N LEU A 11 27.72 -19.51 2.97
CA LEU A 11 26.55 -19.16 2.13
C LEU A 11 26.82 -19.22 0.62
N THR A 12 28.07 -18.95 0.21
CA THR A 12 28.47 -18.93 -1.21
C THR A 12 28.81 -20.31 -1.78
N ARG A 13 28.84 -21.37 -0.96
CA ARG A 13 29.08 -22.75 -1.42
C ARG A 13 27.92 -23.33 -2.25
N ARG A 14 26.69 -22.88 -2.03
CA ARG A 14 25.50 -23.32 -2.78
C ARG A 14 24.71 -22.11 -3.29
N LYS A 15 25.34 -21.34 -4.20
CA LYS A 15 24.80 -20.11 -4.79
C LYS A 15 23.33 -20.25 -5.26
N LEU A 16 22.98 -21.39 -5.84
CA LEU A 16 21.64 -21.66 -6.37
C LEU A 16 20.56 -21.67 -5.27
N ARG A 17 20.81 -22.32 -4.12
CA ARG A 17 19.86 -22.38 -3.00
C ARG A 17 19.68 -21.00 -2.35
N THR A 18 20.77 -20.25 -2.19
CA THR A 18 20.74 -18.92 -1.58
C THR A 18 19.98 -17.93 -2.46
N VAL A 19 20.19 -17.96 -3.78
CA VAL A 19 19.45 -17.11 -4.73
C VAL A 19 17.97 -17.48 -4.75
N LEU A 20 17.64 -18.77 -4.79
CA LEU A 20 16.24 -19.22 -4.85
C LEU A 20 15.45 -18.85 -3.58
N THR A 21 16.09 -18.93 -2.41
CA THR A 21 15.47 -18.53 -1.14
C THR A 21 15.29 -17.02 -1.03
N ILE A 22 16.30 -16.22 -1.44
CA ILE A 22 16.17 -14.76 -1.48
C ILE A 22 15.06 -14.35 -2.45
N PHE A 23 14.99 -14.99 -3.62
CA PHE A 23 13.95 -14.71 -4.60
C PHE A 23 12.55 -15.02 -4.07
N ALA A 24 12.37 -16.16 -3.38
CA ALA A 24 11.09 -16.50 -2.75
C ALA A 24 10.65 -15.45 -1.72
N VAL A 25 11.57 -15.00 -0.86
CA VAL A 25 11.31 -13.95 0.13
C VAL A 25 10.97 -12.63 -0.55
N MET A 26 11.72 -12.26 -1.60
CA MET A 26 11.47 -11.04 -2.38
C MET A 26 10.07 -11.06 -3.03
N THR A 27 9.68 -12.17 -3.64
CA THR A 27 8.35 -12.34 -4.24
C THR A 27 7.24 -12.25 -3.20
N ALA A 28 7.43 -12.80 -1.99
CA ALA A 28 6.45 -12.68 -0.91
C ALA A 28 6.22 -11.21 -0.50
N PHE A 29 7.30 -10.43 -0.34
CA PHE A 29 7.19 -9.00 -0.06
C PHE A 29 6.57 -8.22 -1.21
N LEU A 30 6.88 -8.59 -2.46
CA LEU A 30 6.30 -7.97 -3.65
C LEU A 30 4.78 -8.16 -3.69
N LEU A 31 4.28 -9.39 -3.48
CA LEU A 31 2.85 -9.67 -3.41
C LEU A 31 2.16 -8.91 -2.28
N PHE A 32 2.80 -8.85 -1.11
CA PHE A 32 2.28 -8.09 0.03
C PHE A 32 2.16 -6.59 -0.27
N GLY A 33 3.20 -5.99 -0.85
CA GLY A 33 3.18 -4.58 -1.23
C GLY A 33 2.11 -4.27 -2.29
N LEU A 34 1.93 -5.18 -3.25
CA LEU A 34 0.92 -5.05 -4.31
C LEU A 34 -0.50 -5.09 -3.72
N LEU A 35 -0.78 -6.02 -2.81
CA LEU A 35 -2.06 -6.10 -2.11
C LEU A 35 -2.32 -4.84 -1.28
N LYS A 36 -1.30 -4.34 -0.55
CA LYS A 36 -1.42 -3.10 0.23
C LYS A 36 -1.64 -1.85 -0.62
N SER A 37 -0.99 -1.77 -1.77
CA SER A 37 -1.20 -0.67 -2.72
C SER A 37 -2.63 -0.67 -3.25
N LEU A 38 -3.16 -1.86 -3.58
CA LEU A 38 -4.53 -2.01 -4.06
C LEU A 38 -5.57 -1.64 -3.00
N GLU A 39 -5.40 -2.13 -1.76
CA GLU A 39 -6.22 -1.74 -0.60
C GLU A 39 -6.31 -0.22 -0.47
N ARG A 40 -5.15 0.46 -0.45
CA ARG A 40 -5.08 1.92 -0.34
C ARG A 40 -5.74 2.64 -1.52
N THR A 41 -5.62 2.12 -2.72
CA THR A 41 -6.19 2.74 -3.92
C THR A 41 -7.72 2.63 -3.93
N LEU A 42 -8.25 1.48 -3.49
CA LEU A 42 -9.68 1.27 -3.34
C LEU A 42 -10.27 2.15 -2.22
N ASP A 43 -9.57 2.26 -1.09
CA ASP A 43 -9.97 3.15 0.01
C ASP A 43 -9.90 4.63 -0.41
N ALA A 44 -8.82 5.05 -1.10
CA ALA A 44 -8.70 6.41 -1.63
C ALA A 44 -9.82 6.75 -2.64
N GLY A 45 -10.26 5.77 -3.43
CA GLY A 45 -11.43 5.91 -4.29
C GLY A 45 -12.71 6.17 -3.50
N SER A 46 -12.86 5.60 -2.30
CA SER A 46 -14.02 5.82 -1.43
C SER A 46 -14.00 7.19 -0.74
N ASP A 47 -12.83 7.65 -0.27
CA ASP A 47 -12.68 9.00 0.31
C ASP A 47 -12.92 10.10 -0.74
N LEU A 48 -12.42 9.92 -1.97
CA LEU A 48 -12.68 10.85 -3.08
C LEU A 48 -14.12 10.81 -3.58
N ALA A 49 -14.80 9.65 -3.52
CA ALA A 49 -16.19 9.50 -3.98
C ALA A 49 -17.23 10.00 -2.95
N ALA A 50 -16.92 10.01 -1.66
CA ALA A 50 -17.87 10.37 -0.60
C ALA A 50 -18.02 11.90 -0.43
N ALA A 51 -16.92 12.66 -0.46
CA ALA A 51 -16.95 14.10 -0.20
C ALA A 51 -17.58 14.92 -1.34
N ASP A 52 -17.42 14.49 -2.59
CA ASP A 52 -17.81 15.26 -3.78
C ASP A 52 -19.28 15.03 -4.23
N ARG A 53 -20.03 14.18 -3.51
CA ARG A 53 -21.43 13.81 -3.83
C ARG A 53 -22.46 14.38 -2.86
N LEU A 54 -22.07 14.89 -1.70
CA LEU A 54 -22.99 15.53 -0.76
C LEU A 54 -23.21 17.00 -1.15
N VAL A 55 -23.79 17.23 -2.34
CA VAL A 55 -24.32 18.54 -2.72
C VAL A 55 -25.62 18.75 -1.93
N VAL A 56 -25.53 19.47 -0.81
CA VAL A 56 -26.68 19.80 0.02
C VAL A 56 -27.48 20.90 -0.67
N ILE A 57 -28.54 20.50 -1.39
CA ILE A 57 -29.45 21.43 -2.05
C ILE A 57 -30.44 21.97 -1.01
N ASN A 58 -30.60 23.29 -1.00
CA ASN A 58 -31.60 23.95 -0.18
C ASN A 58 -33.01 23.57 -0.65
N LYS A 59 -33.80 22.93 0.21
CA LYS A 59 -35.18 22.47 -0.09
C LYS A 59 -36.13 23.60 -0.53
N ILE A 60 -35.77 24.86 -0.25
CA ILE A 60 -36.62 26.02 -0.49
C ILE A 60 -36.11 26.86 -1.68
N ASN A 61 -34.80 26.91 -1.96
CA ASN A 61 -34.26 27.78 -3.01
C ASN A 61 -32.90 27.32 -3.59
N PHE A 62 -32.86 26.96 -4.89
CA PHE A 62 -31.68 26.41 -5.56
C PHE A 62 -30.52 27.41 -5.77
N THR A 63 -30.78 28.72 -5.69
CA THR A 63 -29.76 29.75 -5.95
C THR A 63 -29.03 30.22 -4.70
N GLN A 64 -29.42 29.75 -3.50
CA GLN A 64 -28.86 30.21 -2.24
C GLN A 64 -28.28 29.05 -1.42
N PRO A 65 -26.96 29.07 -1.10
CA PRO A 65 -26.34 28.00 -0.33
C PRO A 65 -26.93 27.89 1.08
N LEU A 66 -26.89 26.68 1.65
CA LEU A 66 -27.39 26.44 3.02
C LEU A 66 -26.57 27.25 4.03
N PRO A 67 -27.21 27.83 5.07
CA PRO A 67 -26.46 28.42 6.17
C PRO A 67 -25.62 27.33 6.83
N ILE A 68 -24.30 27.49 6.74
CA ILE A 68 -23.36 26.70 7.53
C ILE A 68 -23.58 27.03 9.01
N SER A 69 -24.12 26.07 9.75
CA SER A 69 -24.10 26.14 11.21
C SER A 69 -22.70 25.78 11.66
N TYR A 70 -22.07 26.70 12.40
CA TYR A 70 -20.81 26.47 13.08
C TYR A 70 -21.05 25.62 14.33
#